data_AF-A0A1B7WBX3-F1
#
_entry.id   AF-A0A1B7WBX3-F1
#
_cell.length_a   1.000
_cell.length_b   1.000
_cell.length_c   1.000
_cell.angle_alpha   90.00
_cell.angle_beta   90.00
_cell.angle_gamma   90.00
#
_symmetry.space_group_name_H-M   'P 1'
#
loop_
_entity.id
_entity.type
_entity.pdbx_description
1 polymer ?
#
loop_
_entity_poly.entity_id
_entity_poly.type
_entity_poly.pdbx_seq_one_letter_code
_entity_poly.pdbx_strand_id
1 'polypeptide(L)' 'MSSTPSLREQQHPLIRQLADCIEAVWHKHLDLSPYHLPAELGYVEGKLEGEKLIIENRCYQSPQFRKIHLAALHIQ' A
#
# COMPACT_ATOMS: atom_id res chain seq x y z
N MET A 1 9.73 6.29 17.64
CA MET A 1 9.55 5.70 16.28
C MET A 1 8.71 6.68 15.48
N SER A 2 9.29 7.40 14.51
CA SER A 2 8.47 8.30 13.67
C SER A 2 7.69 7.46 12.68
N SER A 3 6.37 7.46 12.78
CA SER A 3 5.49 6.92 11.74
C SER A 3 5.62 7.82 10.51
N THR A 4 6.24 7.33 9.44
CA THR A 4 6.22 8.02 8.15
C THR A 4 4.76 8.10 7.69
N PRO A 5 4.25 9.28 7.29
CA PRO A 5 2.90 9.37 6.75
C PRO A 5 2.80 8.51 5.49
N SER A 6 1.65 7.85 5.31
CA SER A 6 1.44 6.99 4.14
C SER A 6 1.52 7.78 2.84
N LEU A 7 2.08 7.16 1.80
CA LEU A 7 2.20 7.74 0.47
C LEU A 7 0.85 8.21 -0.11
N ARG A 8 -0.25 7.57 0.29
CA ARG A 8 -1.60 7.97 -0.16
C ARG A 8 -2.00 9.39 0.24
N GLU A 9 -1.39 9.95 1.29
CA GLU A 9 -1.61 11.34 1.69
C GLU A 9 -1.07 12.35 0.66
N GLN A 10 -0.14 11.92 -0.19
CA GLN A 10 0.46 12.73 -1.26
C GLN A 10 -0.21 12.50 -2.62
N GLN A 11 -1.19 11.58 -2.70
CA GLN A 11 -1.89 11.24 -3.94
C GLN A 11 -3.16 12.07 -4.10
N HIS A 12 -3.73 12.03 -5.32
CA HIS A 12 -5.02 12.64 -5.60
C HIS A 12 -6.10 12.17 -4.61
N PRO A 13 -6.99 13.04 -4.09
CA PRO A 13 -7.96 12.68 -3.05
C PRO A 13 -8.80 11.44 -3.34
N LEU A 14 -9.18 11.23 -4.59
CA LEU A 14 -9.94 10.04 -5.01
C LEU A 14 -9.15 8.74 -4.80
N ILE A 15 -7.84 8.72 -5.07
CA ILE A 15 -7.00 7.53 -4.89
C ILE A 15 -6.92 7.18 -3.40
N ARG A 16 -6.71 8.20 -2.55
CA ARG A 16 -6.73 8.05 -1.10
C ARG A 16 -8.07 7.48 -0.61
N GLN A 17 -9.19 8.08 -1.00
CA GLN A 17 -10.53 7.63 -0.60
C GLN A 17 -10.80 6.19 -1.03
N LEU A 18 -10.36 5.82 -2.24
CA LEU A 18 -10.49 4.45 -2.73
C LEU A 18 -9.63 3.47 -1.92
N ALA A 19 -8.37 3.82 -1.65
CA ALA A 19 -7.47 2.99 -0.84
C ALA A 19 -8.03 2.76 0.58
N ASP A 20 -8.54 3.82 1.22
CA ASP A 20 -9.15 3.76 2.53
C ASP A 20 -10.43 2.91 2.53
N CYS A 21 -11.27 3.06 1.49
CA CYS A 21 -12.48 2.26 1.32
C CYS A 21 -12.18 0.77 1.14
N ILE A 22 -11.20 0.44 0.28
CA ILE A 22 -10.77 -0.93 0.02
C ILE A 22 -10.28 -1.61 1.30
N GLU A 23 -9.36 -0.98 2.03
CA GLU A 23 -8.85 -1.53 3.30
C GLU A 23 -9.96 -1.67 4.34
N ALA A 24 -10.88 -0.70 4.44
CA ALA A 24 -12.01 -0.77 5.35
C ALA A 24 -12.94 -1.96 5.04
N VAL A 25 -13.24 -2.21 3.76
CA VAL A 25 -14.05 -3.37 3.33
C VAL A 25 -13.33 -4.68 3.67
N TRP A 26 -12.02 -4.79 3.41
CA TRP A 26 -11.28 -5.98 3.76
C TRP A 26 -11.27 -6.25 5.27
N HIS A 27 -10.97 -5.24 6.09
CA HIS A 27 -10.98 -5.37 7.55
C HIS A 27 -12.36 -5.70 8.11
N LYS A 28 -13.44 -5.25 7.47
CA LYS A 28 -14.81 -5.53 7.89
C LYS A 28 -15.25 -6.96 7.56
N HIS A 29 -14.80 -7.52 6.43
CA HIS A 29 -15.38 -8.74 5.87
C HIS A 29 -14.45 -9.95 5.88
N LEU A 30 -13.15 -9.76 6.12
CA LEU A 30 -12.15 -10.82 6.06
C LEU A 30 -11.40 -10.95 7.38
N ASP A 31 -11.02 -12.17 7.72
CA ASP A 31 -10.08 -12.46 8.80
C ASP A 31 -8.64 -12.25 8.27
N LEU A 32 -8.17 -11.01 8.35
CA LEU A 32 -6.89 -10.60 7.77
C LEU A 32 -5.72 -10.92 8.71
N SER A 33 -4.68 -11.49 8.14
CA SER A 33 -3.34 -11.55 8.75
C SER A 33 -2.31 -10.91 7.81
N PRO A 34 -1.15 -10.44 8.33
CA PRO A 34 -0.10 -9.87 7.48
C PRO A 34 0.40 -10.90 6.46
N TYR A 35 0.61 -10.45 5.22
CA TYR A 35 1.38 -11.22 4.25
C TYR A 35 2.76 -10.58 4.11
N HIS A 36 3.78 -11.24 4.65
CA HIS A 36 5.14 -10.70 4.68
C HIS A 36 5.77 -10.72 3.29
N LEU A 37 6.06 -9.52 2.78
CA LEU A 37 6.93 -9.33 1.62
C LEU A 37 8.40 -9.35 2.07
N PRO A 38 9.36 -9.62 1.15
CA PRO A 38 10.74 -9.22 1.33
C PRO A 38 10.83 -7.76 1.76
N ALA A 39 11.71 -7.44 2.72
CA ALA A 39 11.74 -6.14 3.39
C ALA A 39 11.94 -4.98 2.39
N GLU A 40 12.73 -5.22 1.36
CA GLU A 40 13.02 -4.30 0.26
C GLU A 40 11.82 -4.00 -0.65
N LEU A 41 10.74 -4.78 -0.57
CA LEU A 41 9.54 -4.61 -1.39
C LEU A 41 8.39 -3.93 -0.63
N GLY A 42 8.49 -3.73 0.69
CA GLY A 42 7.44 -3.02 1.45
C GLY A 42 7.38 -1.53 1.09
N TYR A 43 8.54 -0.91 0.89
CA TYR A 43 8.68 0.47 0.45
C TYR A 43 9.84 0.55 -0.54
N VAL A 44 9.56 1.00 -1.75
CA VAL A 44 10.54 1.07 -2.85
C VAL A 44 10.68 2.51 -3.29
N GLU A 45 11.92 2.98 -3.39
CA GLU A 45 12.24 4.24 -4.06
C GLU A 45 13.08 3.95 -5.30
N GLY A 46 12.84 4.70 -6.37
CA GLY A 46 13.56 4.60 -7.62
C GLY A 46 13.54 5.91 -8.39
N LYS A 47 13.99 5.86 -9.63
CA LYS A 47 13.89 6.99 -10.57
C LYS A 47 13.26 6.53 -11.88
N LEU A 48 12.42 7.38 -12.44
CA LEU A 48 11.83 7.20 -13.77
C LEU A 48 11.96 8.51 -14.53
N GLU A 49 12.66 8.52 -15.66
CA GLU A 49 12.91 9.73 -16.47
C GLU A 49 13.50 10.91 -15.66
N GLY A 50 14.29 10.60 -14.62
CA GLY A 50 14.91 11.59 -13.74
C GLY A 50 14.07 12.01 -12.53
N GLU A 51 12.76 11.71 -12.53
CA GLU A 51 11.84 11.99 -11.43
C GLU A 51 11.87 10.88 -10.37
N LYS A 52 11.58 11.24 -9.11
CA LYS A 52 11.63 10.27 -7.99
C LYS A 52 10.36 9.44 -8.01
N LEU A 53 10.51 8.13 -8.15
CA LEU A 53 9.42 7.17 -8.05
C LEU A 53 9.39 6.59 -6.63
N ILE A 54 8.21 6.56 -6.01
CA ILE A 54 7.99 5.95 -4.70
C ILE A 54 6.83 4.95 -4.81
N ILE A 55 7.01 3.75 -4.25
CA ILE A 55 5.99 2.71 -4.15
C ILE A 55 5.89 2.25 -2.70
N GLU A 56 4.67 2.28 -2.14
CA GLU A 56 4.34 1.70 -0.84
C GLU A 56 3.44 0.48 -1.05
N ASN A 57 3.88 -0.69 -0.59
CA ASN A 57 3.14 -1.95 -0.72
C ASN A 57 2.57 -2.40 0.63
N ARG A 58 1.28 -2.73 0.64
CA ARG A 58 0.60 -3.38 1.77
C ARG A 58 0.03 -4.71 1.32
N CYS A 59 0.42 -5.77 2.02
CA CYS A 59 -0.04 -7.12 1.72
C CYS A 59 -0.67 -7.77 2.95
N TYR A 60 -1.82 -8.38 2.72
CA TYR A 60 -2.56 -9.19 3.69
C TYR A 60 -2.83 -10.57 3.10
N GLN A 61 -3.27 -11.48 3.94
CA GLN A 61 -3.82 -12.78 3.56
C GLN A 61 -5.01 -13.09 4.47
N SER A 62 -5.84 -14.03 4.02
CA SER A 62 -6.96 -14.59 4.79
C SER A 62 -7.14 -16.05 4.39
N PRO A 63 -7.95 -16.86 5.10
CA PRO A 63 -8.18 -18.25 4.73
C PRO A 63 -8.64 -18.45 3.27
N GLN A 64 -9.39 -17.49 2.72
CA GLN A 64 -9.93 -17.54 1.36
C GLN A 64 -8.97 -16.93 0.32
N PHE A 65 -8.11 -16.00 0.74
CA PHE A 65 -7.23 -15.27 -0.16
C PHE A 65 -5.77 -15.44 0.26
N ARG A 66 -5.01 -16.19 -0.56
CA ARG A 66 -3.57 -16.38 -0.37
C ARG A 66 -2.80 -15.07 -0.32
N LYS A 67 -3.20 -14.06 -1.10
CA LYS A 67 -2.59 -12.73 -1.12
C LYS A 67 -3.62 -11.67 -1.51
N ILE A 68 -3.69 -10.62 -0.71
CA ILE A 68 -4.43 -9.39 -0.96
C ILE A 68 -3.40 -8.27 -0.97
N HIS A 69 -3.32 -7.49 -2.04
CA HIS A 69 -2.24 -6.53 -2.25
C HIS A 69 -2.81 -5.18 -2.67
N LEU A 70 -2.47 -4.14 -1.91
CA LEU A 70 -2.68 -2.74 -2.28
C LEU A 70 -1.32 -2.05 -2.45
N ALA A 71 -1.14 -1.37 -3.58
CA ALA A 71 0.07 -0.60 -3.88
C ALA A 71 -0.31 0.86 -4.12
N ALA A 72 0.38 1.78 -3.44
CA ALA A 72 0.34 3.21 -3.74
C ALA A 72 1.62 3.59 -4.47
N LEU A 73 1.49 4.34 -5.57
CA LEU A 73 2.60 4.82 -6.39
C LEU A 73 2.48 6.34 -6.54
N HIS A 74 3.59 7.05 -6.37
CA HIS A 74 3.68 8.49 -6.57
C HIS A 74 5.00 8.83 -7.26
N ILE A 75 4.96 9.79 -8.18
CA ILE A 75 6.12 10.34 -8.87
C ILE A 75 6.24 11.81 -8.46
N GLN A 76 7.44 12.23 -8.06
CA GLN A 76 7.78 13.61 -7.66
C GLN A 76 8.67 14.31 -8.68
#